data_AF-A0A6N7KW04-F1
#
_entry.id   AF-A0A6N7KW04-F1
#
_cell.length_a   1.000
_cell.length_b   1.000
_cell.length_c   1.000
_cell.angle_alpha   90.00
_cell.angle_beta   90.00
_cell.angle_gamma   90.00
#
_symmetry.space_group_name_H-M   'P 1'
#
loop_
_entity.id
_entity.type
_entity.pdbx_description
1 polymer ?
#
loop_
_entity_poly.entity_id
_entity_poly.type
_entity_poly.pdbx_seq_one_letter_code
_entity_poly.pdbx_strand_id
1 'polypeptide(L)'
;MTEEARRVFEAIDALEGISDPKERALAVGEVLKALPDRNKQLKELRQRAVNELLARDGASLRSVGAELGISFSTVQDISKGYSGSGKSRPKKAAQDPNASEA
;
A
#
# COMPACT_ATOMS: atom_id res chain seq x y z
N MET A 1 2.30 7.29 14.98
CA MET A 1 1.59 6.02 14.69
C MET A 1 0.18 6.16 15.24
N THR A 2 -0.86 5.71 14.53
CA THR A 2 -2.23 5.75 15.06
C THR A 2 -2.44 4.62 16.08
N GLU A 3 -3.49 4.72 16.91
CA GLU A 3 -3.81 3.69 17.90
C GLU A 3 -4.14 2.33 17.26
N GLU A 4 -4.82 2.34 16.11
CA GLU A 4 -5.16 1.12 15.37
C GLU A 4 -3.90 0.44 14.82
N ALA A 5 -2.96 1.22 14.26
CA ALA A 5 -1.69 0.68 13.78
C ALA A 5 -0.86 0.12 14.94
N ARG A 6 -0.83 0.80 16.09
CA ARG A 6 -0.16 0.31 17.32
C ARG A 6 -0.70 -1.06 17.73
N ARG A 7 -2.03 -1.23 17.80
CA ARG A 7 -2.65 -2.50 18.18
C ARG A 7 -2.31 -3.65 17.24
N VAL A 8 -2.16 -3.39 15.93
CA VAL A 8 -1.73 -4.43 14.97
C VAL A 8 -0.30 -4.87 15.27
N PHE A 9 0.63 -3.94 15.49
CA PHE A 9 2.01 -4.27 15.79
C PHE A 9 2.15 -4.95 17.16
N GLU A 10 1.42 -4.50 18.17
CA GLU A 10 1.40 -5.18 19.48
C GLU A 10 0.91 -6.63 19.40
N ALA A 11 -0.10 -6.90 18.56
CA ALA A 11 -0.56 -8.27 18.33
C ALA A 11 0.48 -9.13 17.62
N ILE A 12 1.30 -8.55 16.73
CA ILE A 12 2.41 -9.24 16.08
C ILE A 12 3.54 -9.52 17.09
N ASP A 13 3.91 -8.52 17.89
CA ASP A 13 4.96 -8.63 18.91
C ASP A 13 4.58 -9.67 19.98
N ALA A 14 3.29 -9.78 20.32
CA ALA A 14 2.78 -10.78 21.25
C ALA A 14 3.04 -12.23 20.81
N LEU A 15 3.21 -12.49 19.50
CA LEU A 15 3.55 -13.84 19.00
C LEU A 15 4.94 -14.29 19.46
N GLU A 16 5.88 -13.35 19.61
CA GLU A 16 7.24 -13.66 20.11
C GLU A 16 7.20 -14.09 21.58
N GLY A 17 6.27 -13.53 22.37
CA GLY A 17 6.09 -13.85 23.78
C GLY A 17 5.52 -15.25 24.08
N ILE A 18 5.03 -15.97 23.07
CA ILE A 18 4.52 -17.34 23.24
C ILE A 18 5.69 -18.25 23.64
N SER A 19 5.66 -18.80 24.85
CA SER A 19 6.79 -19.56 25.41
C SER A 19 6.98 -20.92 24.74
N ASP A 20 5.90 -21.67 24.52
CA ASP A 20 5.96 -22.98 23.88
C ASP A 20 6.30 -22.85 22.37
N PRO A 21 7.37 -23.50 21.89
CA PRO A 21 7.81 -23.34 20.51
C PRO A 21 6.83 -23.91 19.48
N LYS A 22 6.06 -24.94 19.82
CA LYS A 22 5.06 -25.53 18.93
C LYS A 22 3.85 -24.58 18.82
N GLU A 23 3.36 -24.07 19.94
CA GLU A 23 2.29 -23.09 19.98
C GLU A 23 2.66 -21.82 19.21
N ARG A 24 3.88 -21.31 19.42
CA ARG A 24 4.41 -20.16 18.69
C ARG A 24 4.44 -20.41 17.17
N ALA A 25 4.93 -21.56 16.74
CA ALA A 25 5.00 -21.91 15.32
C ALA A 25 3.60 -22.00 14.67
N LEU A 26 2.61 -22.57 15.38
CA LEU A 26 1.23 -22.65 14.91
C LEU A 26 0.61 -21.26 14.76
N ALA A 27 0.70 -20.43 15.80
CA ALA A 27 0.14 -19.08 15.80
C ALA A 27 0.76 -18.19 14.72
N VAL A 28 2.10 -18.20 14.59
CA VAL A 28 2.81 -17.47 13.52
C VAL A 28 2.39 -18.00 12.15
N GLY A 29 2.26 -19.32 11.98
CA GLY A 29 1.83 -19.94 10.73
C GLY A 29 0.44 -19.50 10.28
N GLU A 30 -0.51 -19.38 11.21
CA GLU A 30 -1.86 -18.86 10.94
C GLU A 30 -1.82 -17.41 10.43
N VAL A 31 -1.03 -16.56 11.08
CA VAL A 31 -0.85 -15.17 10.67
C VAL A 31 -0.21 -15.10 9.28
N LEU A 32 0.90 -15.82 9.06
CA LEU A 32 1.60 -15.84 7.77
C LEU A 32 0.70 -16.32 6.63
N LYS A 33 -0.18 -17.30 6.88
CA LYS A 33 -1.16 -17.78 5.89
C LYS A 33 -2.19 -16.72 5.52
N ALA A 34 -2.65 -15.92 6.47
CA ALA A 34 -3.65 -14.89 6.25
C ALA A 34 -3.07 -13.56 5.71
N LEU A 35 -1.80 -13.28 5.97
CA LEU A 35 -1.15 -12.00 5.63
C LEU A 35 -1.26 -11.60 4.15
N PRO A 36 -1.12 -12.49 3.14
CA PRO A 36 -1.26 -12.09 1.74
C PRO A 36 -2.61 -11.43 1.43
N ASP A 37 -3.71 -12.05 1.87
CA ASP A 37 -5.07 -11.52 1.65
C ASP A 37 -5.31 -10.26 2.47
N ARG A 38 -4.85 -10.23 3.74
CA ARG A 38 -4.94 -9.03 4.58
C ARG A 38 -4.14 -7.86 3.99
N ASN A 39 -2.95 -8.11 3.48
CA ASN A 39 -2.13 -7.10 2.81
C ASN A 39 -2.79 -6.57 1.55
N LYS A 40 -3.45 -7.43 0.76
CA LYS A 40 -4.25 -7.01 -0.39
C LYS A 40 -5.38 -6.07 0.05
N GLN A 41 -6.16 -6.46 1.06
CA GLN A 41 -7.26 -5.66 1.60
C GLN A 41 -6.77 -4.30 2.13
N LEU A 42 -5.64 -4.26 2.85
CA LEU A 42 -5.06 -3.01 3.35
C LEU A 42 -4.61 -2.08 2.21
N LYS A 43 -4.06 -2.63 1.13
CA LYS A 43 -3.69 -1.85 -0.06
C LYS A 43 -4.91 -1.26 -0.76
N GLU A 44 -5.98 -2.04 -0.91
CA GLU A 44 -7.25 -1.58 -1.48
C GLU A 44 -7.91 -0.51 -0.60
N LEU A 45 -7.88 -0.67 0.73
CA LEU A 45 -8.38 0.32 1.67
C LEU A 45 -7.60 1.64 1.55
N ARG A 46 -6.27 1.56 1.48
CA ARG A 46 -5.41 2.74 1.27
C ARG A 46 -5.69 3.43 -0.06
N GLN A 47 -5.85 2.66 -1.15
CA GLN A 47 -6.18 3.20 -2.46
C GLN A 47 -7.51 3.96 -2.43
N ARG A 48 -8.53 3.36 -1.82
CA ARG A 48 -9.86 3.98 -1.69
C ARG A 48 -9.79 5.29 -0.92
N ALA A 49 -9.14 5.31 0.23
CA ALA A 49 -8.96 6.54 1.02
C ALA A 49 -8.24 7.63 0.21
N VAL A 50 -7.18 7.30 -0.53
CA VAL A 50 -6.50 8.27 -1.40
C VAL A 50 -7.42 8.78 -2.52
N ASN A 51 -8.23 7.91 -3.11
CA ASN A 51 -9.20 8.32 -4.14
C ASN A 51 -10.29 9.22 -3.57
N GLU A 52 -10.76 8.98 -2.35
CA GLU A 52 -11.70 9.86 -1.64
C GLU A 52 -11.09 11.24 -1.39
N LEU A 53 -9.80 11.33 -1.03
CA LEU A 53 -9.08 12.60 -0.91
C LEU A 53 -9.01 13.35 -2.25
N LEU A 54 -8.72 12.62 -3.33
CA LEU A 54 -8.62 13.18 -4.68
C LEU A 54 -9.97 13.60 -5.27
N ALA A 55 -11.08 13.06 -4.76
CA ALA A 55 -12.42 13.41 -5.20
C ALA A 55 -12.94 14.73 -4.57
N ARG A 56 -12.21 15.31 -3.60
CA ARG A 56 -12.55 16.61 -3.00
C ARG A 56 -12.35 17.75 -4.00
N ASP A 57 -13.18 18.78 -3.91
CA ASP A 57 -13.06 19.97 -4.77
C ASP A 57 -11.68 20.63 -4.60
N GLY A 58 -11.03 20.92 -5.74
CA GLY A 58 -9.70 21.52 -5.77
C GLY A 58 -8.55 20.60 -5.36
N ALA A 59 -8.82 19.32 -5.06
CA ALA A 59 -7.76 18.37 -4.76
C ALA A 59 -6.91 18.05 -5.98
N SER A 60 -5.60 17.89 -5.75
CA SER A 60 -4.64 17.42 -6.73
C SER A 60 -3.74 16.37 -6.10
N LEU A 61 -3.08 15.57 -6.93
CA LEU A 61 -2.07 14.61 -6.46
C LEU A 61 -0.96 15.29 -5.62
N ARG A 62 -0.64 16.57 -5.88
CA ARG A 62 0.37 17.32 -5.11
C ARG A 62 -0.17 17.79 -3.77
N SER A 63 -1.40 18.30 -3.72
CA SER A 63 -2.00 18.75 -2.46
C SER A 63 -2.26 17.57 -1.52
N VAL A 64 -2.79 16.46 -2.04
CA VAL A 64 -2.97 15.21 -1.28
C VAL A 64 -1.63 14.63 -0.83
N GLY A 65 -0.60 14.68 -1.67
CA GLY A 65 0.75 14.26 -1.28
C GLY A 65 1.31 15.08 -0.11
N ALA A 66 1.14 16.40 -0.16
CA ALA A 66 1.53 17.29 0.92
C ALA A 66 0.74 17.01 2.22
N GLU A 67 -0.58 16.81 2.13
CA GLU A 67 -1.45 16.47 3.27
C GLU A 67 -1.04 15.15 3.93
N LEU A 68 -0.70 14.14 3.14
CA LEU A 68 -0.32 12.80 3.61
C LEU A 68 1.16 12.64 3.94
N GLY A 69 2.00 13.65 3.68
CA GLY A 69 3.46 13.56 3.85
C GLY A 69 4.14 12.55 2.92
N ILE A 70 3.58 12.31 1.72
CA ILE A 70 4.14 11.40 0.71
C ILE A 70 4.31 12.10 -0.64
N SER A 71 5.22 11.58 -1.47
CA SER A 71 5.47 12.19 -2.78
C SER A 71 4.25 12.09 -3.72
N PHE A 72 4.14 13.05 -4.65
CA PHE A 72 3.14 13.02 -5.73
C PHE A 72 3.13 11.68 -6.48
N SER A 73 4.30 11.12 -6.78
CA SER A 73 4.42 9.86 -7.52
C SER A 73 3.89 8.68 -6.70
N THR A 74 4.08 8.70 -5.38
CA THR A 74 3.48 7.71 -4.46
C THR A 74 1.96 7.82 -4.45
N VAL A 75 1.39 9.03 -4.39
CA VAL A 75 -0.08 9.23 -4.48
C VAL A 75 -0.61 8.71 -5.81
N GLN A 76 0.06 9.04 -6.92
CA GLN A 76 -0.33 8.59 -8.26
C GLN A 76 -0.29 7.05 -8.38
N ASP A 77 0.73 6.40 -7.83
CA ASP A 77 0.82 4.94 -7.83
C ASP A 77 -0.34 4.32 -7.06
N ILE A 78 -0.57 4.80 -5.84
CA ILE A 78 -1.64 4.30 -4.97
C ILE A 78 -2.99 4.46 -5.65
N SER A 79 -3.28 5.63 -6.23
CA SER A 79 -4.57 5.90 -6.88
C SER A 79 -4.82 4.92 -8.04
N LYS A 80 -3.76 4.53 -8.75
CA LYS A 80 -3.78 3.55 -9.85
C LYS A 80 -3.70 2.09 -9.38
N GLY A 81 -3.62 1.83 -8.07
CA GLY A 81 -3.52 0.49 -7.49
C GLY A 81 -2.10 -0.10 -7.55
N TYR A 82 -1.10 0.69 -7.95
CA TYR A 82 0.29 0.29 -7.91
C TYR A 82 0.84 0.50 -6.49
N SER A 83 1.39 -0.57 -5.89
CA SER A 83 1.95 -0.54 -4.53
C SER A 83 3.31 -1.25 -4.42
N GLY A 84 3.93 -1.55 -5.56
CA GLY A 84 5.21 -2.27 -5.65
C GLY A 84 6.42 -1.34 -5.76
N SER A 85 7.62 -1.94 -5.69
CA SER A 85 8.87 -1.27 -6.06
C SER A 85 8.75 -0.69 -7.47
N GLY A 86 9.28 0.50 -7.73
CA GLY A 86 9.20 1.16 -9.04
C GLY A 86 9.71 0.34 -10.23
N LYS A 87 10.42 -0.78 -9.96
CA LYS A 87 10.79 -1.81 -10.93
C LYS A 87 9.60 -2.53 -11.58
N SER A 88 8.49 -2.69 -10.87
CA SER A 88 7.27 -3.33 -11.37
C SER A 88 6.25 -2.33 -11.94
N ARG A 89 6.60 -1.05 -12.04
CA ARG A 89 5.74 -0.05 -12.66
C ARG A 89 5.73 -0.29 -14.18
N PRO A 90 4.57 -0.34 -14.84
CA PRO A 90 4.53 -0.39 -16.29
C PRO A 90 5.25 0.84 -16.86
N LYS A 91 6.32 0.62 -17.65
CA LYS A 91 7.01 1.71 -18.34
C LYS A 91 6.02 2.33 -19.32
N LYS A 92 5.97 3.67 -19.37
CA LYS A 92 5.28 4.38 -20.45
C LYS A 92 5.85 3.84 -21.76
N ALA A 93 5.04 3.15 -22.57
CA ALA A 93 5.43 2.80 -23.92
C ALA A 93 5.94 4.08 -24.57
N ALA A 94 7.18 4.04 -25.06
CA ALA A 94 7.72 5.16 -25.81
C ALA A 94 6.70 5.49 -26.89
N GLN A 95 6.10 6.68 -26.83
CA GLN A 95 5.36 7.20 -27.97
C GLN A 95 6.44 7.38 -29.03
N ASP A 96 6.47 6.47 -30.00
CA ASP A 96 7.33 6.60 -31.17
C ASP A 96 6.98 7.93 -31.84
N PRO A 97 7.90 8.91 -31.89
CA PRO A 97 7.61 10.21 -32.45
C PRO A 97 7.59 10.20 -33.99
N ASN A 98 7.56 9.03 -34.63
CA ASN A 98 7.72 8.89 -36.09
C ASN A 98 6.53 8.25 -36.82
N ALA A 99 5.35 8.14 -36.18
CA ALA A 99 4.13 7.70 -36.87
C ALA A 99 3.36 8.91 -37.45
N SER A 100 4.03 9.73 -38.27
CA SER A 100 3.41 10.72 -39.14
C SER A 100 4.44 11.20 -40.16
N GLU A 101 4.81 10.33 -41.11
CA GLU A 101 5.25 10.66 -42.48
C GLU A 101 5.79 9.39 -43.15
N ALA A 102 4.92 8.66 -43.84
CA ALA A 102 5.18 7.88 -45.06
C ALA A 102 3.87 7.24 -45.56
#